data_AF-A0A7V6VJV3-F1
#
_entry.id   AF-A0A7V6VJV3-F1
#
_cell.length_a   1.000
_cell.length_b   1.000
_cell.length_c   1.000
_cell.angle_alpha   90.00
_cell.angle_beta   90.00
_cell.angle_gamma   90.00
#
_symmetry.space_group_name_H-M   'P 1'
#
loop_
_entity.id
_entity.type
_entity.pdbx_description
1 polymer ?
#
loop_
_entity_poly.entity_id
_entity_poly.type
_entity_poly.pdbx_seq_one_letter_code
_entity_poly.pdbx_strand_id
1 'polypeptide(L)'
;MDIKMAPPGIPDLAAARRGEPVREERVRELITFVDARHDCADFRAATLIALLYAPPTSLSPELRAEVERAILAFAYRMDEPGTDAMCMFSENHQVLFAVLEYL
;
A
#
# COMPACT_ATOMS: atom_id res chain seq x y z
N MET A 1 6.94 -7.31 -17.16
CA MET A 1 6.87 -8.22 -15.99
C MET A 1 5.39 -8.46 -15.75
N ASP A 2 4.92 -9.70 -15.89
CA ASP A 2 3.56 -10.03 -15.49
C ASP A 2 3.46 -9.85 -13.98
N ILE A 3 2.79 -8.79 -13.54
CA ILE A 3 2.48 -8.60 -12.14
C ILE A 3 1.43 -9.66 -11.80
N LYS A 4 1.91 -10.80 -11.30
CA LYS A 4 1.06 -11.79 -10.64
C LYS A 4 0.26 -11.05 -9.58
N MET A 5 -1.06 -11.29 -9.50
CA MET A 5 -1.94 -10.71 -8.47
C MET A 5 -1.22 -10.72 -7.13
N ALA A 6 -0.78 -9.54 -6.68
CA ALA A 6 -0.06 -9.42 -5.42
C ALA A 6 -1.00 -9.90 -4.30
N PRO A 7 -0.47 -10.47 -3.21
CA PRO A 7 -1.32 -10.91 -2.12
C PRO A 7 -2.20 -9.74 -1.61
N PRO A 8 -3.39 -10.03 -1.06
CA PRO A 8 -4.32 -8.99 -0.59
C PRO A 8 -3.77 -8.15 0.57
N GLY A 9 -2.67 -8.60 1.18
CA GLY A 9 -1.91 -7.92 2.22
C GLY A 9 -0.70 -8.79 2.58
N ILE A 10 -0.19 -8.65 3.81
CA ILE A 10 0.87 -9.52 4.34
C ILE A 10 0.37 -10.31 5.57
N PRO A 11 0.75 -11.59 5.74
CA PRO A 11 0.25 -12.42 6.84
C PRO A 11 0.81 -12.01 8.22
N ASP A 12 1.93 -11.28 8.24
CA ASP A 12 2.65 -10.78 9.40
C ASP A 12 2.20 -9.38 9.85
N LEU A 13 1.14 -8.79 9.25
CA LEU A 13 0.63 -7.47 9.65
C LEU A 13 0.23 -7.43 11.13
N ALA A 14 -0.39 -8.50 11.64
CA ALA A 14 -0.77 -8.58 13.05
C ALA A 14 0.46 -8.61 13.98
N ALA A 15 1.55 -9.24 13.53
CA ALA A 15 2.82 -9.28 14.24
C ALA A 15 3.52 -7.90 14.19
N ALA A 16 3.51 -7.26 13.02
CA ALA A 16 4.00 -5.89 12.83
C ALA A 16 3.40 -4.92 13.84
N ARG A 17 2.07 -4.98 14.06
CA ARG A 17 1.36 -4.16 15.04
C ARG A 17 1.80 -4.36 16.50
N ARG A 18 2.46 -5.48 16.80
CA ARG A 18 3.07 -5.75 18.11
C ARG A 18 4.56 -5.36 18.17
N GLY A 19 5.10 -4.81 17.09
CA GLY A 19 6.50 -4.41 16.96
C GLY A 19 7.43 -5.54 16.48
N GLU A 20 6.88 -6.68 16.05
CA GLU A 20 7.66 -7.76 15.46
C GLU A 20 8.04 -7.40 14.00
N PRO A 21 9.24 -7.76 13.52
CA PRO A 21 9.66 -7.46 12.16
C PRO A 21 8.82 -8.21 11.12
N VAL A 22 8.50 -7.54 10.02
CA VAL A 22 7.86 -8.16 8.86
C VAL A 22 8.88 -8.78 7.92
N ARG A 23 8.41 -9.68 7.06
CA ARG A 23 9.16 -10.17 5.90
C ARG A 23 9.18 -9.10 4.81
N GLU A 24 10.29 -8.40 4.70
CA GLU A 24 10.44 -7.25 3.81
C GLU A 24 10.12 -7.56 2.35
N GLU A 25 10.42 -8.76 1.87
CA GLU A 25 10.14 -9.16 0.50
C GLU A 25 8.65 -9.08 0.17
N ARG A 26 7.77 -9.33 1.16
CA ARG A 26 6.32 -9.24 0.98
C ARG A 26 5.82 -7.81 0.94
N VAL A 27 6.44 -6.93 1.72
CA VAL A 27 6.13 -5.51 1.66
C VAL A 27 6.54 -4.94 0.30
N ARG A 28 7.71 -5.34 -0.23
CA ARG A 28 8.16 -4.94 -1.58
C ARG A 28 7.28 -5.48 -2.71
N GLU A 29 6.74 -6.69 -2.57
CA GLU A 29 5.70 -7.21 -3.47
C GLU A 29 4.45 -6.31 -3.48
N LEU A 30 4.01 -5.81 -2.31
CA LEU A 30 2.89 -4.86 -2.22
C LEU A 30 3.24 -3.51 -2.84
N ILE A 31 4.42 -2.96 -2.56
CA ILE A 31 4.89 -1.69 -3.14
C ILE A 31 4.86 -1.78 -4.67
N THR A 32 5.40 -2.86 -5.24
CA THR A 32 5.41 -3.08 -6.70
C THR A 32 4.00 -3.05 -7.29
N PHE A 33 3.01 -3.60 -6.58
CA PHE A 33 1.62 -3.60 -7.03
C PHE A 33 0.96 -2.21 -6.92
N VAL A 34 1.22 -1.49 -5.84
CA VAL A 34 0.73 -0.12 -5.62
C VAL A 34 1.30 0.82 -6.66
N ASP A 35 2.61 0.74 -6.93
CA ASP A 35 3.30 1.56 -7.95
C ASP A 35 2.77 1.29 -9.37
N ALA A 36 2.30 0.07 -9.64
CA ALA A 36 1.72 -0.29 -10.93
C ALA A 36 0.31 0.26 -11.17
N ARG A 37 -0.35 0.77 -10.12
CA ARG A 37 -1.68 1.40 -10.17
C ARG A 37 -2.72 0.53 -10.92
N HIS A 38 -2.71 -0.76 -10.65
CA HIS A 38 -3.75 -1.67 -11.12
C HIS A 38 -4.99 -1.59 -10.24
N ASP A 39 -6.12 -2.04 -10.77
CA ASP A 39 -7.33 -2.18 -9.96
C ASP A 39 -7.05 -2.93 -8.64
N CYS A 40 -7.72 -2.50 -7.57
CA CYS A 40 -7.51 -3.00 -6.20
C CYS A 40 -6.17 -2.60 -5.53
N ALA A 41 -5.40 -1.64 -6.07
CA ALA A 41 -4.17 -1.14 -5.46
C ALA A 41 -4.40 -0.41 -4.12
N ASP A 42 -5.52 0.26 -3.97
CA ASP A 42 -5.98 0.91 -2.74
C ASP A 42 -6.06 -0.05 -1.54
N PHE A 43 -6.53 -1.29 -1.73
CA PHE A 43 -6.50 -2.29 -0.66
C PHE A 43 -5.08 -2.62 -0.18
N ARG A 44 -4.08 -2.55 -1.08
CA ARG A 44 -2.66 -2.79 -0.73
C ARG A 44 -2.06 -1.55 -0.11
N ALA A 45 -2.39 -0.37 -0.62
CA ALA A 45 -2.02 0.91 -0.02
C ALA A 45 -2.54 0.99 1.44
N ALA A 46 -3.74 0.51 1.73
CA ALA A 46 -4.24 0.42 3.11
C ALA A 46 -3.36 -0.45 4.03
N THR A 47 -2.83 -1.56 3.52
CA THR A 47 -1.87 -2.40 4.27
C THR A 47 -0.55 -1.68 4.50
N LEU A 48 -0.05 -0.96 3.49
CA LEU A 48 1.17 -0.16 3.57
C LEU A 48 1.04 0.98 4.59
N ILE A 49 -0.06 1.73 4.57
CA ILE A 49 -0.35 2.76 5.58
C ILE A 49 -0.42 2.12 6.97
N ALA A 50 -1.10 0.98 7.13
CA ALA A 50 -1.17 0.28 8.42
C ALA A 50 0.22 -0.12 8.98
N LEU A 51 1.20 -0.37 8.11
CA LEU A 51 2.59 -0.61 8.51
C LEU A 51 3.33 0.66 8.94
N LEU A 52 3.02 1.82 8.34
CA LEU A 52 3.58 3.09 8.78
C LEU A 52 3.12 3.45 10.21
N TYR A 53 1.91 3.06 10.59
CA TYR A 53 1.39 3.22 11.96
C TYR A 53 1.84 2.12 12.94
N ALA A 54 2.52 1.07 12.47
CA ALA A 54 3.08 0.05 13.36
C ALA A 54 4.32 0.59 14.11
N PRO A 55 4.72 -0.04 15.25
CA PRO A 55 5.91 0.37 15.97
C PRO A 55 7.16 0.41 15.06
N PRO A 56 8.08 1.37 15.24
CA PRO A 56 9.24 1.54 14.34
C PRO A 56 10.13 0.30 14.19
N THR A 57 10.04 -0.67 15.10
CA THR A 57 10.78 -1.94 15.04
C THR A 57 10.23 -2.94 14.02
N SER A 58 9.03 -2.73 13.47
CA SER A 58 8.42 -3.66 12.52
C SER A 58 8.96 -3.54 11.09
N LEU A 59 9.57 -2.40 10.74
CA LEU A 59 10.16 -2.12 9.44
C LEU A 59 11.62 -1.69 9.62
N SER A 60 12.51 -2.10 8.73
CA SER A 60 13.81 -1.43 8.61
C SER A 60 13.62 0.03 8.18
N PRO A 61 14.55 0.93 8.54
CA PRO A 61 14.51 2.33 8.09
C PRO A 61 14.40 2.47 6.57
N GLU A 62 15.11 1.61 5.83
CA GLU A 62 15.11 1.59 4.37
C GLU A 62 13.73 1.19 3.84
N LEU A 63 13.15 0.10 4.35
CA LEU A 63 11.84 -0.34 3.92
C LEU A 63 10.75 0.68 4.28
N ARG A 64 10.85 1.34 5.44
CA ARG A 64 9.92 2.40 5.82
C ARG A 64 9.93 3.55 4.81
N ALA A 65 11.12 4.00 4.40
CA ALA A 65 11.26 5.03 3.37
C ALA A 65 10.70 4.57 2.01
N GLU A 66 10.85 3.29 1.66
CA GLU A 66 10.24 2.73 0.45
C GLU A 66 8.70 2.75 0.50
N VAL A 67 8.11 2.43 1.66
CA VAL A 67 6.67 2.48 1.87
C VAL A 67 6.15 3.93 1.80
N GLU A 68 6.82 4.87 2.48
CA GLU A 68 6.45 6.29 2.44
C GLU A 68 6.46 6.84 1.02
N ARG A 69 7.50 6.54 0.24
CA ARG A 69 7.58 6.92 -1.17
C ARG A 69 6.40 6.37 -1.96
N ALA A 70 6.07 5.09 -1.81
CA ALA A 70 4.98 4.44 -2.55
C ALA A 70 3.63 5.11 -2.26
N ILE A 71 3.37 5.45 -0.99
CA ILE A 71 2.15 6.16 -0.56
C ILE A 71 2.14 7.60 -1.11
N LEU A 72 3.21 8.36 -0.97
CA LEU A 72 3.29 9.74 -1.47
C LEU A 72 3.21 9.86 -3.00
N ALA A 73 3.55 8.80 -3.73
CA ALA A 73 3.47 8.74 -5.19
C ALA A 73 2.17 8.09 -5.70
N PHE A 74 1.31 7.58 -4.81
CA PHE A 74 0.04 6.96 -5.18
C PHE A 74 -0.95 8.03 -5.65
N ALA A 75 -1.79 7.70 -6.63
CA ALA A 75 -2.86 8.59 -7.06
C ALA A 75 -4.12 8.29 -6.25
N TYR A 76 -4.68 9.32 -5.63
CA TYR A 76 -5.86 9.21 -4.78
C TYR A 76 -7.14 9.68 -5.47
N ARG A 77 -7.00 10.41 -6.58
CA ARG A 77 -8.11 10.99 -7.33
C ARG A 77 -7.95 10.81 -8.83
N MET A 78 -9.07 10.81 -9.55
CA MET A 78 -9.09 10.62 -11.01
C MET A 78 -8.45 11.78 -11.80
N ASP A 79 -8.35 12.97 -11.20
CA ASP A 79 -7.75 14.15 -11.83
C ASP A 79 -6.24 14.26 -11.60
N GLU A 80 -5.65 13.34 -10.84
CA GLU A 80 -4.21 13.29 -10.66
C GLU A 80 -3.48 12.80 -11.92
N PRO A 81 -2.28 13.33 -12.21
CA PRO A 81 -1.52 12.93 -13.37
C PRO A 81 -1.03 11.47 -13.26
N GLY A 82 -0.92 10.81 -14.42
CA GLY A 82 -0.36 9.48 -14.55
C GLY A 82 -1.17 8.60 -15.48
N THR A 83 -0.79 7.32 -15.55
CA THR A 83 -1.59 6.29 -16.21
C THR A 83 -1.84 5.21 -15.19
N ASP A 84 -3.11 4.85 -15.03
CA ASP A 84 -3.55 3.80 -14.14
C ASP A 84 -4.75 3.06 -14.73
N ALA A 85 -5.10 1.94 -14.09
CA ALA A 85 -6.27 1.15 -14.40
C ALA A 85 -7.11 0.91 -13.14
N MET A 86 -7.14 1.87 -12.21
CA MET A 86 -7.80 1.71 -10.91
C MET A 86 -9.30 2.01 -11.01
N CYS A 87 -10.14 1.18 -10.38
CA CYS A 87 -11.55 1.51 -10.18
C CYS A 87 -11.68 2.50 -9.01
N MET A 88 -11.81 3.80 -9.28
CA MET A 88 -12.00 4.82 -8.24
C MET A 88 -13.47 5.17 -7.95
N PHE A 89 -14.42 4.53 -8.64
CA PHE A 89 -15.81 5.02 -8.73
C PHE A 89 -16.86 4.14 -8.05
N SER A 90 -16.57 2.89 -7.68
CA SER A 90 -17.51 2.12 -6.85
C SER A 90 -17.44 2.57 -5.40
N GLU A 91 -18.55 2.42 -4.67
CA GLU A 91 -18.72 2.98 -3.32
C GLU A 91 -17.60 2.59 -2.34
N ASN A 92 -17.22 1.30 -2.33
CA ASN A 92 -16.14 0.81 -1.47
C ASN A 92 -14.78 1.46 -1.77
N HIS A 93 -14.47 1.69 -3.06
CA HIS A 93 -13.25 2.34 -3.49
C HIS A 93 -13.27 3.83 -3.15
N GLN A 94 -14.39 4.53 -3.39
CA GLN A 94 -14.52 5.95 -3.06
C GLN A 94 -14.26 6.23 -1.58
N VAL A 95 -14.82 5.41 -0.68
CA VAL A 95 -14.54 5.50 0.76
C VAL A 95 -13.06 5.24 1.05
N LEU A 96 -12.49 4.20 0.43
CA LEU A 96 -11.11 3.81 0.72
C LEU A 96 -10.11 4.86 0.23
N PHE A 97 -10.21 5.32 -1.03
CA PHE A 97 -9.34 6.38 -1.56
C PHE A 97 -9.41 7.65 -0.72
N ALA A 98 -10.61 8.11 -0.34
CA ALA A 98 -10.75 9.30 0.49
C ALA A 98 -10.12 9.15 1.89
N VAL A 99 -10.22 7.96 2.50
CA VAL A 99 -9.58 7.67 3.79
C VAL A 99 -8.06 7.59 3.63
N LEU A 100 -7.56 6.95 2.58
CA LEU A 100 -6.12 6.82 2.36
C LEU A 100 -5.47 8.14 1.99
N GLU A 101 -6.16 9.04 1.29
CA GLU A 101 -5.67 10.41 0.97
C GLU A 101 -5.53 11.26 2.24
N TYR A 102 -6.42 11.04 3.21
CA TYR A 102 -6.41 11.77 4.48
C TYR A 102 -5.30 11.32 5.45
N LEU A 103 -4.92 10.03 5.41
CA LEU A 103 -4.01 9.39 6.36
C LEU A 103 -2.52 9.55 6.04
#